data_AF-A0A845ZG59-F1
#
_entry.id   AF-A0A845ZG59-F1
#
_cell.length_a   1.000
_cell.length_b   1.000
_cell.length_c   1.000
_cell.angle_alpha   90.00
_cell.angle_beta   90.00
_cell.angle_gamma   90.00
#
_symmetry.space_group_name_H-M   'P 1'
#
loop_
_entity.id
_entity.type
_entity.pdbx_description
1 polymer ?
#
loop_
_entity_poly.entity_id
_entity_poly.type
_entity_poly.pdbx_seq_one_letter_code
_entity_poly.pdbx_strand_id
1 'polypeptide(L)'
;SRSSAPQAEVDDPRANDEYRHTKITHSYNSEKMREIKVERVHDNYKPFEEYFFVGILHDPREQRGATGPLKGITINGQYLGALSGETPEQLSQQLQNSGSNAWYYNQNINISFIKVFDYSPSISIQAEYV
;
A
#
# COMPACT_ATOMS: atom_id res chain seq x y z
N SER A 1 -6.53 -12.32 24.42
CA SER A 1 -6.30 -13.72 23.98
C SER A 1 -4.82 -14.02 24.11
N ARG A 2 -4.40 -15.27 24.40
CA ARG A 2 -2.99 -15.70 24.39
C ARG A 2 -2.62 -16.55 23.17
N SER A 3 -3.62 -16.86 22.34
CA SER A 3 -3.45 -17.63 21.11
C SER A 3 -2.57 -16.95 20.06
N SER A 4 -2.45 -15.62 20.11
CA SER A 4 -1.57 -14.83 19.25
C SER A 4 -0.09 -14.91 19.62
N ALA A 5 0.28 -15.56 20.73
CA ALA A 5 1.69 -15.71 21.12
C ALA A 5 2.41 -16.72 20.21
N PRO A 6 3.70 -16.49 19.87
CA PRO A 6 4.47 -17.43 19.08
C PRO A 6 4.72 -18.75 19.83
N GLN A 7 4.37 -19.91 19.26
CA GLN A 7 4.54 -21.20 19.96
C GLN A 7 6.00 -21.51 20.29
N ALA A 8 6.92 -21.12 19.42
CA ALA A 8 8.34 -21.42 19.56
C ALA A 8 9.07 -20.60 20.63
N GLU A 9 8.45 -19.53 21.15
CA GLU A 9 9.11 -18.56 22.03
C GLU A 9 8.61 -18.57 23.48
N VAL A 10 7.56 -19.33 23.78
CA VAL A 10 6.95 -19.39 25.12
C VAL A 10 6.59 -20.81 25.54
N ASP A 11 6.76 -21.13 26.82
CA ASP A 11 6.18 -22.33 27.46
C ASP A 11 4.73 -22.03 27.88
N ASP A 12 3.87 -21.63 26.92
CA ASP A 12 2.43 -21.44 27.13
C ASP A 12 1.66 -22.42 26.23
N PRO A 13 0.95 -23.42 26.79
CA PRO A 13 0.18 -24.39 26.00
C PRO A 13 -1.01 -23.77 25.26
N ARG A 14 -1.28 -22.47 25.46
CA ARG A 14 -2.32 -21.71 24.74
C ARG A 14 -1.76 -20.81 23.66
N ALA A 15 -0.44 -20.78 23.44
CA ALA A 15 0.16 -20.14 22.27
C ALA A 15 -0.22 -20.96 21.02
N ASN A 16 -0.73 -20.29 19.98
CA ASN A 16 -1.23 -20.94 18.76
C ASN A 16 -0.78 -20.21 17.48
N ASP A 17 0.18 -19.28 17.57
CA ASP A 17 0.65 -18.50 16.43
C ASP A 17 -0.47 -17.76 15.67
N GLU A 18 -1.60 -17.43 16.32
CA GLU A 18 -2.76 -16.77 15.69
C GLU A 18 -2.50 -15.27 15.47
N TYR A 19 -1.56 -14.94 14.59
CA TYR A 19 -1.24 -13.58 14.20
C TYR A 19 -0.83 -13.51 12.72
N ARG A 20 -0.77 -12.28 12.21
CA ARG A 20 -0.18 -11.96 10.90
C ARG A 20 0.96 -11.00 11.13
N HIS A 21 2.11 -11.31 10.55
CA HIS A 21 3.25 -10.41 10.49
C HIS A 21 3.46 -10.01 9.04
N THR A 22 3.30 -8.71 8.76
CA THR A 22 3.57 -8.12 7.46
C THR A 22 4.86 -7.30 7.53
N LYS A 23 5.82 -7.63 6.67
CA LYS A 23 7.03 -6.85 6.44
C LYS A 23 6.77 -5.88 5.30
N ILE A 24 7.08 -4.60 5.52
CA ILE A 24 6.98 -3.56 4.51
C ILE A 24 8.39 -3.05 4.22
N THR A 25 8.79 -3.05 2.96
CA THR A 25 10.07 -2.47 2.51
C THR A 25 9.83 -1.50 1.37
N HIS A 26 10.73 -0.53 1.22
CA HIS A 26 10.73 0.31 0.03
C HIS A 26 12.16 0.64 -0.39
N SER A 27 12.36 0.77 -1.70
CA SER A 27 13.63 1.12 -2.32
C SER A 27 13.38 1.88 -3.61
N TYR A 28 14.37 2.62 -4.06
CA TYR A 28 14.39 3.13 -5.43
C TYR A 28 15.12 2.10 -6.30
N ASN A 29 14.42 1.55 -7.29
CA ASN A 29 15.01 0.63 -8.26
C ASN A 29 15.67 1.40 -9.43
N SER A 30 15.29 2.67 -9.61
CA SER A 30 15.97 3.67 -10.44
C SER A 30 15.61 5.07 -9.94
N GLU A 31 16.20 6.12 -10.52
CA GLU A 31 15.85 7.52 -10.18
C GLU A 31 14.36 7.84 -10.35
N LYS A 32 13.65 7.11 -11.23
CA LYS A 32 12.23 7.32 -11.53
C LYS A 32 11.31 6.21 -11.04
N MET A 33 11.83 5.22 -10.32
CA MET A 33 11.05 4.06 -9.89
C MET A 33 11.28 3.78 -8.41
N ARG A 34 10.23 3.95 -7.60
CA ARG A 34 10.19 3.49 -6.20
C ARG A 34 9.39 2.21 -6.12
N GLU A 35 9.99 1.16 -5.59
CA GLU A 35 9.29 -0.07 -5.24
C GLU A 35 8.94 -0.07 -3.76
N ILE A 36 7.72 -0.52 -3.45
CA ILE A 36 7.23 -0.78 -2.11
C ILE A 36 6.75 -2.24 -2.11
N LYS A 37 7.30 -3.07 -1.23
CA LYS A 37 6.88 -4.47 -1.06
C LYS A 37 6.16 -4.63 0.27
N VAL A 38 5.03 -5.33 0.22
CA VAL A 38 4.24 -5.72 1.38
C VAL A 38 4.17 -7.24 1.39
N GLU A 39 4.79 -7.86 2.40
CA GLU A 39 5.03 -9.31 2.44
C GLU A 39 4.54 -9.88 3.76
N ARG A 40 3.65 -10.88 3.71
CA ARG A 40 3.23 -11.64 4.89
C ARG A 40 4.30 -12.69 5.20
N VAL A 41 5.06 -12.47 6.26
CA VAL A 41 6.11 -13.40 6.71
C VAL A 41 5.56 -14.44 7.69
N HIS A 42 4.39 -14.17 8.28
CA HIS A 42 3.57 -15.10 9.05
C HIS A 42 2.10 -14.76 8.80
N ASP A 43 1.24 -15.76 8.56
CA ASP A 43 -0.14 -15.53 8.08
C ASP A 43 -1.18 -16.52 8.63
N ASN A 44 -1.14 -16.78 9.93
CA ASN A 44 -2.09 -17.66 10.62
C ASN A 44 -3.33 -16.90 11.17
N TYR A 45 -3.47 -15.63 10.82
CA TYR A 45 -4.63 -14.80 11.13
C TYR A 45 -4.99 -13.96 9.91
N LYS A 46 -6.29 -13.94 9.55
CA LYS A 46 -6.82 -13.09 8.49
C LYS A 46 -7.64 -11.95 9.09
N PRO A 47 -7.21 -10.69 8.97
CA PRO A 47 -8.02 -9.52 9.32
C PRO A 47 -9.32 -9.48 8.50
N PHE A 48 -10.34 -8.78 9.03
CA PHE A 48 -11.61 -8.59 8.29
C PHE A 48 -11.44 -7.62 7.12
N GLU A 49 -10.56 -6.63 7.26
CA GLU A 49 -10.24 -5.67 6.21
C GLU A 49 -9.54 -6.36 5.03
N GLU A 50 -10.13 -6.24 3.84
CA GLU A 50 -9.61 -6.84 2.61
C GLU A 50 -8.64 -5.93 1.84
N TYR A 51 -8.39 -4.73 2.34
CA TYR A 51 -7.52 -3.75 1.72
C TYR A 51 -6.81 -2.89 2.76
N PHE A 52 -5.75 -2.23 2.33
CA PHE A 52 -5.03 -1.21 3.09
C PHE A 52 -4.75 0.00 2.20
N PHE A 53 -4.34 1.10 2.84
CA PHE A 53 -3.89 2.31 2.15
C PHE A 53 -2.38 2.48 2.28
N VAL A 54 -1.75 2.95 1.20
CA VAL A 54 -0.35 3.38 1.19
C VAL A 54 -0.32 4.87 0.90
N GLY A 55 0.31 5.64 1.80
CA GLY A 55 0.62 7.05 1.58
C GLY A 55 2.08 7.20 1.15
N ILE A 56 2.31 7.78 -0.03
CA ILE A 56 3.65 8.16 -0.50
C ILE A 56 3.81 9.66 -0.29
N LEU A 57 4.65 10.02 0.68
CA LEU A 57 5.08 11.39 0.90
C LEU A 57 6.15 11.74 -0.13
N HIS A 58 5.91 12.84 -0.85
CA HIS A 58 6.74 13.28 -1.96
C HIS A 58 7.70 14.39 -1.53
N ASP A 59 8.92 14.39 -2.07
CA ASP A 59 9.83 15.53 -1.91
C ASP A 59 9.27 16.73 -2.72
N PRO A 60 9.18 17.93 -2.13
CA PRO A 60 8.70 19.12 -2.85
C PRO A 60 9.47 19.44 -4.14
N ARG A 61 10.70 18.94 -4.29
CA ARG A 61 11.58 19.14 -5.45
C ARG A 61 11.34 18.15 -6.59
N GLU A 62 10.50 17.13 -6.40
CA GLU A 62 10.17 16.18 -7.46
C GLU A 62 9.48 16.89 -8.63
N GLN A 63 9.79 16.43 -9.85
CA GLN A 63 9.14 16.93 -11.06
C GLN A 63 7.65 16.58 -11.01
N ARG A 64 6.81 17.49 -11.50
CA ARG A 64 5.34 17.36 -11.44
C ARG A 64 4.76 17.26 -12.84
N GLY A 65 3.85 16.31 -13.01
CA GLY A 65 2.98 16.18 -14.18
C GLY A 65 1.53 16.52 -13.84
N ALA A 66 0.60 16.06 -14.67
CA ALA A 66 -0.84 16.28 -14.48
C ALA A 66 -1.39 15.71 -13.17
N THR A 67 -0.76 14.66 -12.63
CA THR A 67 -1.20 13.91 -11.44
C THR A 67 -0.18 14.01 -10.30
N GLY A 68 0.56 15.11 -10.24
CA GLY A 68 1.61 15.31 -9.24
C GLY A 68 2.94 14.65 -9.62
N PRO A 69 3.75 14.23 -8.63
CA PRO A 69 5.07 13.64 -8.87
C PRO A 69 5.08 12.29 -9.57
N LEU A 70 3.98 11.53 -9.44
CA LEU A 70 3.84 10.23 -10.07
C LEU A 70 3.08 10.35 -11.39
N LYS A 71 3.54 9.60 -12.39
CA LYS A 71 2.79 9.40 -13.64
C LYS A 71 2.01 8.08 -13.67
N GLY A 72 2.35 7.12 -12.82
CA GLY A 72 1.67 5.82 -12.76
C GLY A 72 2.03 5.00 -11.53
N ILE A 73 1.15 4.04 -11.20
CA ILE A 73 1.41 2.99 -10.21
C ILE A 73 1.21 1.65 -10.90
N THR A 74 2.08 0.68 -10.63
CA THR A 74 1.90 -0.72 -11.03
C THR A 74 1.82 -1.59 -9.78
N ILE A 75 0.76 -2.39 -9.64
CA ILE A 75 0.60 -3.35 -8.53
C ILE A 75 0.60 -4.76 -9.09
N ASN A 76 1.57 -5.58 -8.68
CA ASN A 76 1.74 -6.96 -9.17
C ASN A 76 1.70 -7.06 -10.71
N GLY A 77 2.30 -6.10 -11.41
CA GLY A 77 2.33 -6.03 -12.87
C GLY A 77 1.12 -5.36 -13.53
N GLN A 78 0.05 -5.05 -12.78
CA GLN A 78 -1.10 -4.31 -13.31
C GLN A 78 -0.86 -2.80 -13.19
N TYR A 79 -0.78 -2.12 -14.34
CA TYR A 79 -0.72 -0.65 -14.39
C TYR A 79 -2.04 0.00 -13.99
N LEU A 80 -1.95 1.08 -13.21
CA LEU A 80 -3.06 1.88 -12.71
C LEU A 80 -2.81 3.35 -13.07
N GLY A 81 -3.73 3.93 -13.86
CA GLY A 81 -3.81 5.39 -13.99
C GLY A 81 -4.32 6.03 -12.71
N ALA A 82 -3.99 7.30 -12.49
CA ALA A 82 -4.55 8.05 -11.37
C ALA A 82 -6.07 8.21 -11.55
N LEU A 83 -6.80 8.23 -10.44
CA LEU A 83 -8.18 8.70 -10.42
C LEU A 83 -8.25 10.15 -10.89
N SER A 84 -9.32 10.49 -11.61
CA SER A 84 -9.60 11.84 -12.08
C SER A 84 -10.73 12.48 -11.28
N GLY A 85 -10.58 13.78 -11.00
CA GLY A 85 -11.50 14.54 -10.18
C GLY A 85 -11.02 15.99 -10.06
N GLU A 86 -11.90 16.88 -9.61
CA GLU A 86 -11.59 18.30 -9.51
C GLU A 86 -10.98 18.64 -8.15
N THR A 87 -11.38 17.93 -7.09
CA THR A 87 -10.91 18.19 -5.73
C THR A 87 -10.34 16.95 -5.02
N PRO A 88 -9.43 17.12 -4.05
CA PRO A 88 -8.93 16.00 -3.25
C PRO A 88 -10.02 15.27 -2.48
N GLU A 89 -11.07 15.98 -2.04
CA GLU A 89 -12.20 15.38 -1.32
C GLU A 89 -12.97 14.42 -2.22
N GLN A 90 -13.27 14.82 -3.47
CA GLN A 90 -13.89 13.96 -4.46
C GLN A 90 -13.03 12.72 -4.74
N LEU A 91 -11.73 12.92 -4.96
CA LEU A 91 -10.78 11.84 -5.22
C LEU A 91 -10.65 10.88 -4.03
N SER A 92 -10.66 11.40 -2.80
CA SER A 92 -10.63 10.59 -1.57
C SER A 92 -11.87 9.72 -1.44
N GLN A 93 -13.05 10.25 -1.79
CA GLN A 93 -14.30 9.50 -1.78
C GLN A 93 -14.31 8.44 -2.87
N GLN A 94 -13.81 8.75 -4.07
CA GLN A 94 -13.66 7.77 -5.15
C GLN A 94 -12.70 6.64 -4.75
N LEU A 95 -11.54 6.98 -4.15
CA LEU A 95 -10.59 6.00 -3.65
C LEU A 95 -11.22 5.08 -2.61
N GLN A 96 -11.92 5.66 -1.62
CA GLN A 96 -12.63 4.91 -0.58
C GLN A 96 -13.64 3.93 -1.18
N ASN A 97 -14.45 4.39 -2.14
CA ASN A 97 -15.51 3.62 -2.78
C ASN A 97 -15.00 2.64 -3.86
N SER A 98 -13.73 2.72 -4.25
CA SER A 98 -13.17 1.84 -5.28
C SER A 98 -13.24 0.37 -4.86
N GLY A 99 -13.86 -0.46 -5.71
CA GLY A 99 -13.91 -1.92 -5.56
C GLY A 99 -12.64 -2.64 -6.05
N SER A 100 -11.65 -1.89 -6.53
CA SER A 100 -10.36 -2.40 -7.02
C SER A 100 -9.21 -1.48 -6.59
N ASN A 101 -7.98 -1.93 -6.85
CA ASN A 101 -6.79 -1.11 -6.63
C ASN A 101 -6.93 0.22 -7.39
N ALA A 102 -6.65 1.32 -6.69
CA ALA A 102 -6.76 2.66 -7.25
C ALA A 102 -5.80 3.60 -6.52
N TRP A 103 -5.51 4.75 -7.11
CA TRP A 103 -4.68 5.76 -6.47
C TRP A 103 -5.03 7.16 -6.94
N TYR A 104 -4.69 8.16 -6.14
CA TYR A 104 -4.74 9.56 -6.54
C TYR A 104 -3.63 10.36 -5.86
N TYR A 105 -3.35 11.55 -6.38
CA TYR A 105 -2.47 12.52 -5.74
C TYR A 105 -3.28 13.61 -5.06
N ASN A 106 -3.00 13.85 -3.79
CA ASN A 106 -3.57 14.96 -3.04
C ASN A 106 -2.62 16.17 -3.09
N GLN A 107 -2.96 17.15 -3.91
CA GLN A 107 -2.15 18.36 -4.11
C GLN A 107 -2.08 19.25 -2.88
N ASN A 108 -3.05 19.19 -1.96
CA ASN A 108 -3.08 20.07 -0.78
C ASN A 108 -2.01 19.68 0.24
N ILE A 109 -1.64 18.40 0.30
CA ILE A 109 -0.70 17.86 1.31
C ILE A 109 0.52 17.16 0.71
N ASN A 110 0.66 17.17 -0.62
CA ASN A 110 1.78 16.56 -1.34
C ASN A 110 1.97 15.05 -1.06
N ILE A 111 0.87 14.29 -1.03
CA ILE A 111 0.87 12.84 -0.78
C ILE A 111 0.08 12.13 -1.88
N SER A 112 0.62 11.03 -2.41
CA SER A 112 -0.18 10.08 -3.19
C SER A 112 -0.76 9.00 -2.27
N PHE A 113 -2.05 8.74 -2.41
CA PHE A 113 -2.74 7.66 -1.70
C PHE A 113 -3.08 6.54 -2.66
N ILE A 114 -2.79 5.32 -2.24
CA ILE A 114 -3.02 4.09 -3.01
C ILE A 114 -3.88 3.18 -2.15
N LYS A 115 -5.03 2.73 -2.67
CA LYS A 115 -5.81 1.64 -2.09
C LYS A 115 -5.36 0.33 -2.71
N VAL A 116 -5.02 -0.63 -1.86
CA VAL A 116 -4.43 -1.91 -2.26
C VAL A 116 -5.21 -3.05 -1.63
N PHE A 117 -5.77 -3.93 -2.45
CA PHE A 117 -6.45 -5.13 -1.99
C PHE A 117 -5.45 -6.22 -1.60
N ASP A 118 -5.61 -6.74 -0.39
CA ASP A 118 -4.71 -7.69 0.27
C ASP A 118 -5.04 -9.15 -0.11
N TYR A 119 -4.92 -9.48 -1.40
CA TYR A 119 -5.25 -10.81 -1.92
C TYR A 119 -4.05 -11.72 -2.15
N SER A 120 -2.84 -11.21 -1.96
CA SER A 120 -1.60 -11.97 -2.16
C SER A 120 -0.72 -11.89 -0.91
N PRO A 121 -0.01 -12.97 -0.53
CA PRO A 121 0.98 -12.93 0.55
C PRO A 121 2.18 -12.03 0.21
N SER A 122 2.39 -11.71 -1.07
CA SER A 122 3.41 -10.75 -1.51
C SER A 122 2.80 -9.78 -2.52
N ILE A 123 2.89 -8.49 -2.23
CA ILE A 123 2.39 -7.41 -3.09
C ILE A 123 3.56 -6.48 -3.39
N SER A 124 3.87 -6.30 -4.68
CA SER A 124 4.82 -5.29 -5.15
C SER A 124 4.05 -4.12 -5.75
N ILE A 125 4.32 -2.92 -5.23
CA ILE A 125 3.79 -1.64 -5.69
C ILE A 125 4.96 -0.86 -6.26
N GLN A 126 4.91 -0.55 -7.55
CA GLN A 126 5.90 0.26 -8.23
C GLN A 126 5.31 1.63 -8.52
N ALA A 127 5.89 2.67 -7.94
CA ALA A 127 5.55 4.06 -8.18
C ALA A 127 6.52 4.65 -9.20
N GLU A 128 5.97 5.04 -10.35
CA GLU A 128 6.73 5.62 -11.45
C GLU A 128 6.60 7.15 -11.42
N TYR A 129 7.74 7.83 -11.28
CA TYR A 129 7.85 9.27 -11.22
C TYR A 129 7.94 9.87 -12.64
N VAL A 130 7.57 11.14 -12.75
CA VAL A 130 7.65 11.93 -13.99
C VAL A 130 9.08 12.02 -14.53
#